data_AF-A0A485AU75-F1
#
_entry.id   AF-A0A485AU75-F1
#
_cell.length_a   1.000
_cell.length_b   1.000
_cell.length_c   1.000
_cell.angle_alpha   90.00
_cell.angle_beta   90.00
_cell.angle_gamma   90.00
#
_symmetry.space_group_name_H-M   'P 1'
#
loop_
_entity.id
_entity.type
_entity.pdbx_description
1 polymer ?
#
loop_
_entity_poly.entity_id
_entity_poly.type
_entity_poly.pdbx_seq_one_letter_code
_entity_poly.pdbx_strand_id
1 'polypeptide(L)'
;MQLPPETVYAQMLYQIGALAAIVRAEGGELKHVKPHGMLYNQAAKEAPLADAIARAVRDFDPALILVGLAGSELIRAGQHYKLITRQEVFADRGYLADGSLVPRSQPGALIDSEEQALAQTLEMVQHHRVRSITGEWAHVIADTVCLHGDGEHALDFARRLRAAFAGRQYSG
;
A
#
# COMPACT_ATOMS: atom_id res chain seq x y z
N MET A 1 5.47 10.89 15.69
CA MET A 1 6.79 11.54 15.68
C MET A 1 6.90 12.27 14.35
N GLN A 2 7.11 13.58 14.34
CA GLN A 2 7.29 14.34 13.10
C GLN A 2 8.78 14.47 12.83
N LEU A 3 9.24 13.93 11.71
CA LEU A 3 10.63 14.00 11.28
C LEU A 3 10.77 15.02 10.15
N PRO A 4 11.86 15.79 10.09
CA PRO A 4 12.17 16.61 8.92
C PRO A 4 12.23 15.76 7.65
N PRO A 5 11.72 16.23 6.50
CA PRO A 5 11.73 15.47 5.24
C PRO A 5 13.13 14.96 4.86
N GLU A 6 14.17 15.76 5.07
CA GLU A 6 15.56 15.37 4.79
C GLU A 6 16.06 14.23 5.70
N THR A 7 15.59 14.17 6.95
CA THR A 7 15.87 13.03 7.84
C THR A 7 15.21 11.77 7.31
N VAL A 8 13.96 11.87 6.83
CA VAL A 8 13.25 10.74 6.24
C VAL A 8 13.93 10.27 4.96
N TYR A 9 14.31 11.19 4.07
CA TYR A 9 15.07 10.88 2.85
C TYR A 9 16.33 10.06 3.18
N ALA A 10 17.15 10.52 4.13
CA ALA A 10 18.38 9.83 4.51
C ALA A 10 18.10 8.45 5.12
N GLN A 11 17.09 8.33 5.98
CA GLN A 11 16.69 7.05 6.60
C GLN A 11 16.11 6.07 5.59
N MET A 12 15.41 6.55 4.56
CA MET A 12 14.94 5.71 3.45
C MET A 12 16.12 5.13 2.69
N LEU A 13 17.08 5.95 2.26
CA LEU A 13 18.29 5.48 1.57
C LEU A 13 19.06 4.45 2.41
N TYR A 14 19.23 4.71 3.71
CA TYR A 14 19.91 3.79 4.62
C TYR A 14 19.22 2.42 4.65
N GLN A 15 17.90 2.39 4.86
CA GLN A 15 17.14 1.15 4.99
C GLN A 15 17.05 0.38 3.66
N ILE A 16 16.81 1.09 2.55
CA ILE A 16 16.76 0.48 1.21
C ILE A 16 18.14 -0.12 0.88
N GLY A 17 19.23 0.63 1.12
CA GLY A 17 20.59 0.15 0.88
C GLY A 17 20.97 -1.07 1.71
N ALA A 18 20.60 -1.09 2.99
CA ALA A 18 20.83 -2.23 3.87
C ALA A 18 20.14 -3.50 3.36
N LEU A 19 18.86 -3.41 2.99
CA LEU A 19 18.12 -4.56 2.45
C LEU A 19 18.65 -4.97 1.06
N ALA A 20 18.93 -4.01 0.18
CA ALA A 20 19.43 -4.29 -1.15
C ALA A 20 20.78 -5.03 -1.14
N ALA A 21 21.66 -4.74 -0.18
CA ALA A 21 22.91 -5.47 0.01
C ALA A 21 22.66 -6.94 0.36
N ILE A 22 21.71 -7.22 1.26
CA ILE A 22 21.31 -8.59 1.64
C ILE A 22 20.69 -9.31 0.43
N VAL A 23 19.73 -8.68 -0.24
CA VAL A 23 19.05 -9.26 -1.41
C VAL A 23 20.06 -9.64 -2.50
N ARG A 24 21.06 -8.79 -2.76
CA ARG A 24 22.13 -9.07 -3.72
C ARG A 24 23.02 -10.24 -3.29
N ALA A 25 23.36 -10.34 -2.01
CA ALA A 25 24.17 -11.45 -1.49
C ALA A 25 23.49 -12.82 -1.70
N GLU A 26 22.17 -12.84 -1.66
CA GLU A 26 21.34 -14.02 -1.93
C GLU A 26 21.00 -14.21 -3.44
N GLY A 27 21.61 -13.43 -4.33
CA GLY A 27 21.37 -13.51 -5.79
C GLY A 27 19.99 -13.01 -6.24
N GLY A 28 19.27 -12.28 -5.38
CA GLY A 28 17.98 -11.69 -5.67
C GLY A 28 18.06 -10.27 -6.23
N GLU A 29 16.88 -9.71 -6.53
CA GLU A 29 16.72 -8.33 -6.99
C GLU A 29 15.62 -7.65 -6.16
N LEU A 30 15.93 -6.48 -5.62
CA LEU A 30 14.94 -5.69 -4.89
C LEU A 30 13.97 -5.07 -5.91
N LYS A 31 12.66 -5.36 -5.77
CA LYS A 31 11.67 -4.96 -6.78
C LYS A 31 10.87 -3.71 -6.43
N HIS A 32 10.66 -3.45 -5.15
CA HIS A 32 9.79 -2.37 -4.72
C HIS A 32 10.14 -1.85 -3.35
N VAL A 33 9.66 -0.64 -3.06
CA VAL A 33 9.71 0.00 -1.75
C VAL A 33 8.29 0.35 -1.33
N LYS A 34 7.94 -0.05 -0.11
CA LYS A 34 6.67 0.28 0.53
C LYS A 34 6.95 0.83 1.91
N PRO A 35 6.67 2.12 2.19
CA PRO A 35 6.82 2.66 3.55
C PRO A 35 5.97 1.86 4.54
N HIS A 36 6.39 1.82 5.80
CA HIS A 36 5.72 1.02 6.83
C HIS A 36 4.93 1.89 7.82
N GLY A 37 3.82 1.34 8.33
CA GLY A 37 3.13 1.84 9.52
C GLY A 37 2.76 3.32 9.48
N MET A 38 3.21 4.08 10.49
CA MET A 38 2.91 5.52 10.56
C MET A 38 3.51 6.31 9.39
N LEU A 39 4.71 5.95 8.93
CA LEU A 39 5.36 6.64 7.81
C LEU A 39 4.50 6.54 6.54
N TYR A 40 3.94 5.35 6.27
CA TYR A 40 3.00 5.12 5.18
C TYR A 40 1.76 6.00 5.30
N ASN A 41 1.11 6.00 6.47
CA ASN A 41 -0.12 6.75 6.68
C ASN A 41 0.09 8.28 6.59
N GLN A 42 1.23 8.78 7.07
CA GLN A 42 1.57 10.20 6.97
C GLN A 42 1.90 10.58 5.52
N ALA A 43 2.74 9.78 4.85
CA ALA A 43 3.10 10.01 3.45
C ALA A 43 1.91 9.92 2.50
N ALA A 44 0.81 9.27 2.91
CA ALA A 44 -0.41 9.28 2.12
C ALA A 44 -1.08 10.66 2.05
N LYS A 45 -0.81 11.55 3.01
CA LYS A 45 -1.48 12.86 3.18
C LYS A 45 -0.52 14.06 3.13
N GLU A 46 0.73 13.88 3.54
CA GLU A 46 1.72 14.95 3.68
C GLU A 46 2.64 14.99 2.45
N ALA A 47 2.36 15.92 1.52
CA ALA A 47 3.13 16.06 0.28
C ALA A 47 4.66 16.21 0.48
N PRO A 48 5.18 17.00 1.44
CA PRO A 48 6.64 17.10 1.65
C PRO A 48 7.28 15.77 2.10
N LEU A 49 6.54 14.95 2.83
CA LEU A 49 7.01 13.65 3.30
C LEU A 49 6.99 12.62 2.16
N ALA A 50 5.92 12.62 1.37
CA ALA A 50 5.81 11.82 0.16
C ALA A 50 6.93 12.12 -0.84
N ASP A 51 7.22 13.41 -1.05
CA ASP A 51 8.32 13.88 -1.91
C ASP A 51 9.67 13.31 -1.45
N ALA A 52 10.00 13.47 -0.16
CA ALA A 52 11.27 12.96 0.38
C ALA A 52 11.42 11.44 0.20
N ILE A 53 10.35 10.66 0.39
CA ILE A 53 10.36 9.21 0.19
C ILE A 53 10.56 8.88 -1.29
N ALA A 54 9.76 9.45 -2.19
CA ALA A 54 9.84 9.17 -3.61
C ALA A 54 11.21 9.59 -4.20
N ARG A 55 11.73 10.73 -3.74
CA ARG A 55 13.08 11.22 -4.08
C ARG A 55 14.16 10.23 -3.67
N ALA A 56 14.09 9.70 -2.44
CA ALA A 56 15.04 8.70 -1.95
C ALA A 56 14.99 7.40 -2.76
N VAL A 57 13.79 6.93 -3.12
CA VAL A 57 13.63 5.72 -3.94
C VAL A 57 14.23 5.91 -5.33
N ARG A 58 13.92 7.04 -5.99
CA ARG A 58 14.49 7.40 -7.29
C ARG A 58 16.02 7.48 -7.24
N ASP A 59 16.57 8.15 -6.24
CA ASP A 59 18.03 8.35 -6.13
C ASP A 59 18.77 7.06 -5.79
N PHE A 60 18.10 6.12 -5.13
CA PHE A 60 18.64 4.78 -4.91
C PHE A 60 18.64 3.94 -6.20
N ASP A 61 17.46 3.79 -6.82
CA ASP A 61 17.28 3.08 -8.09
C ASP A 61 15.95 3.47 -8.75
N PRO A 62 15.96 4.16 -9.91
CA PRO A 62 14.74 4.60 -10.59
C PRO A 62 13.92 3.45 -11.18
N ALA A 63 14.44 2.21 -11.23
CA ALA A 63 13.69 1.04 -11.67
C ALA A 63 12.79 0.44 -10.56
N LEU A 64 12.99 0.85 -9.31
CA LEU A 64 12.16 0.36 -8.19
C LEU A 64 10.72 0.81 -8.31
N ILE A 65 9.82 -0.09 -7.96
CA ILE A 65 8.39 0.22 -7.84
C ILE A 65 8.13 0.90 -6.50
N LEU A 66 7.50 2.07 -6.51
CA LEU A 66 7.01 2.71 -5.29
C LEU A 66 5.56 2.29 -5.02
N VAL A 67 5.35 1.63 -3.89
CA VAL A 67 4.02 1.19 -3.44
C VAL A 67 3.48 2.18 -2.41
N GLY A 68 2.26 2.66 -2.62
CA GLY A 68 1.59 3.61 -1.73
C GLY A 68 0.08 3.45 -1.74
N LEU A 69 -0.60 4.08 -0.79
CA LEU A 69 -2.06 4.02 -0.71
C LEU A 69 -2.68 4.57 -1.98
N ALA A 70 -3.72 3.91 -2.49
CA ALA A 70 -4.45 4.38 -3.67
C ALA A 70 -4.88 5.86 -3.53
N GLY A 71 -4.65 6.65 -4.58
CA GLY A 71 -5.00 8.07 -4.65
C GLY A 71 -4.18 9.02 -3.76
N SER A 72 -3.14 8.53 -3.09
CA SER A 72 -2.42 9.28 -2.05
C SER A 72 -1.32 10.21 -2.56
N GLU A 73 -0.83 11.10 -1.69
CA GLU A 73 0.33 11.97 -1.98
C GLU A 73 1.59 11.18 -2.36
N LEU A 74 1.80 9.99 -1.78
CA LEU A 74 2.94 9.14 -2.13
C LEU A 74 2.90 8.66 -3.58
N ILE A 75 1.70 8.36 -4.10
CA ILE A 75 1.51 7.99 -5.50
C ILE A 75 1.77 9.20 -6.41
N ARG A 76 1.28 10.38 -6.03
CA ARG A 76 1.54 11.64 -6.77
C ARG A 76 3.03 11.96 -6.81
N ALA A 77 3.73 11.83 -5.69
CA ALA A 77 5.17 12.06 -5.62
C ALA A 77 5.97 11.05 -6.46
N GLY A 78 5.60 9.76 -6.43
CA GLY A 78 6.21 8.75 -7.29
C GLY A 78 6.05 9.07 -8.78
N GLN A 79 4.85 9.44 -9.20
CA GLN A 79 4.55 9.84 -10.58
C GLN A 79 5.31 11.11 -10.99
N HIS A 80 5.42 12.10 -10.09
CA HIS A 80 6.21 13.32 -10.32
C HIS A 80 7.67 12.99 -10.66
N TYR A 81 8.26 12.03 -9.96
CA TYR A 81 9.62 11.53 -10.22
C TYR A 81 9.71 10.45 -11.30
N LYS A 82 8.61 10.15 -12.00
CA LYS A 82 8.51 9.13 -13.06
C LYS A 82 8.89 7.71 -12.59
N LEU A 83 8.73 7.43 -11.30
CA LEU A 83 8.84 6.07 -10.78
C LEU A 83 7.65 5.23 -11.27
N ILE A 84 7.86 3.93 -11.38
CA ILE A 84 6.75 2.99 -11.52
C ILE A 84 6.02 2.97 -10.17
N THR A 85 4.75 3.38 -10.15
CA THR A 85 3.94 3.35 -8.92
C THR A 85 2.94 2.20 -8.96
N ARG A 86 2.69 1.60 -7.79
CA ARG A 86 1.58 0.66 -7.60
C ARG A 86 0.69 1.13 -6.47
N GLN A 87 -0.59 1.30 -6.77
CA GLN A 87 -1.61 1.72 -5.83
C GLN A 87 -2.11 0.52 -5.04
N GLU A 88 -1.86 0.58 -3.74
CA GLU A 88 -2.23 -0.47 -2.79
C GLU A 88 -3.59 -0.20 -2.18
N VAL A 89 -4.37 -1.28 -2.08
CA VAL A 89 -5.61 -1.34 -1.30
C VAL A 89 -5.49 -2.41 -0.21
N PHE A 90 -6.28 -2.26 0.84
CA PHE A 90 -6.33 -3.14 2.00
C PHE A 90 -7.65 -3.90 2.05
N ALA A 91 -7.58 -5.22 2.16
CA ALA A 91 -8.75 -6.08 2.23
C ALA A 91 -9.52 -5.92 3.55
N ASP A 92 -8.79 -5.73 4.64
CA ASP A 92 -9.25 -5.86 6.03
C ASP A 92 -9.36 -4.52 6.76
N ARG A 93 -9.24 -3.40 6.04
CA ARG A 93 -9.33 -2.06 6.61
C ARG A 93 -10.60 -1.36 6.16
N GLY A 94 -11.18 -0.58 7.07
CA GLY A 94 -12.24 0.36 6.74
C GLY A 94 -11.70 1.59 6.01
N TYR A 95 -12.53 2.15 5.13
CA TYR A 95 -12.22 3.33 4.33
C TYR A 95 -13.09 4.53 4.71
N LEU A 96 -12.53 5.72 4.53
CA LEU A 96 -13.24 7.00 4.57
C LEU A 96 -13.75 7.35 3.15
N ALA A 97 -14.66 8.32 3.07
CA ALA A 97 -15.27 8.73 1.80
C ALA A 97 -14.26 9.31 0.78
N ASP A 98 -13.09 9.77 1.25
CA ASP A 98 -11.99 10.25 0.41
C ASP A 98 -11.06 9.13 -0.10
N GLY A 99 -11.36 7.86 0.21
CA GLY A 99 -10.54 6.70 -0.14
C GLY A 99 -9.35 6.47 0.78
N SER A 100 -9.16 7.29 1.81
CA SER A 100 -8.15 7.06 2.83
C SER A 100 -8.60 6.03 3.87
N LEU A 101 -7.66 5.44 4.60
CA LEU A 101 -7.98 4.44 5.61
C LEU A 101 -8.50 5.08 6.90
N VAL A 102 -9.47 4.44 7.52
CA VAL A 102 -9.94 4.80 8.87
C VAL A 102 -8.78 4.61 9.86
N PRO A 103 -8.45 5.60 10.70
CA PRO A 103 -7.39 5.49 11.70
C PRO A 103 -7.57 4.28 12.61
N ARG A 104 -6.49 3.54 12.90
CA ARG A 104 -6.56 2.27 13.67
C ARG A 104 -7.23 2.38 15.05
N SER A 105 -7.25 3.56 15.65
CA SER A 105 -7.88 3.80 16.96
C SER A 105 -9.38 4.04 16.90
N GLN A 106 -9.98 4.10 15.71
CA GLN A 106 -11.40 4.41 15.54
C GLN A 106 -12.23 3.14 15.28
N PRO A 107 -13.52 3.13 15.70
CA PRO A 107 -14.44 2.06 15.32
C PRO A 107 -14.53 1.88 13.80
N GLY A 108 -14.61 0.63 13.34
CA GLY A 108 -14.66 0.31 11.91
C GLY A 108 -13.31 0.39 11.19
N ALA A 109 -12.19 0.57 11.91
CA ALA A 109 -10.87 0.59 11.29
C ALA A 109 -10.41 -0.76 10.74
N LEU A 110 -10.93 -1.86 11.30
CA LEU A 110 -10.63 -3.24 10.94
C LEU A 110 -11.93 -3.97 10.58
N ILE A 111 -11.80 -4.91 9.64
CA ILE A 111 -12.85 -5.84 9.23
C ILE A 111 -12.43 -7.22 9.73
N ASP A 112 -13.12 -7.73 10.76
CA ASP A 112 -12.82 -9.05 11.34
C ASP A 112 -13.44 -10.20 10.52
N SER A 113 -14.45 -9.90 9.70
CA SER A 113 -15.13 -10.89 8.86
C SER A 113 -14.35 -11.13 7.56
N GLU A 114 -13.86 -12.35 7.37
CA GLU A 114 -13.22 -12.77 6.11
C GLU A 114 -14.13 -12.58 4.89
N GLU A 115 -15.44 -12.84 5.05
CA GLU A 115 -16.41 -12.70 3.97
C GLU A 115 -16.53 -11.24 3.54
N GLN A 116 -16.59 -10.32 4.50
CA GLN A 116 -16.63 -8.88 4.22
C GLN A 116 -15.31 -8.40 3.58
N ALA A 117 -14.16 -8.85 4.08
CA ALA A 117 -12.86 -8.50 3.52
C ALA A 117 -12.70 -9.02 2.07
N LEU A 118 -13.19 -10.24 1.79
CA LEU A 118 -13.19 -10.82 0.45
C LEU A 118 -14.10 -10.02 -0.49
N ALA A 119 -15.34 -9.74 -0.07
CA ALA A 119 -16.29 -8.95 -0.85
C ALA A 119 -15.74 -7.55 -1.17
N GLN A 120 -15.17 -6.88 -0.17
CA GLN A 120 -14.51 -5.58 -0.33
C GLN A 120 -13.36 -5.66 -1.35
N THR A 121 -12.50 -6.66 -1.22
CA THR A 121 -11.35 -6.82 -2.12
C THR A 121 -11.80 -7.04 -3.57
N LEU A 122 -12.81 -7.89 -3.78
CA LEU A 122 -13.37 -8.12 -5.11
C LEU A 122 -13.97 -6.84 -5.71
N GLU A 123 -14.70 -6.07 -4.91
CA GLU A 123 -15.28 -4.80 -5.34
C GLU A 123 -14.19 -3.79 -5.78
N MET A 124 -13.10 -3.70 -5.03
CA MET A 124 -11.98 -2.81 -5.35
C MET A 124 -11.26 -3.23 -6.64
N VAL A 125 -11.04 -4.53 -6.83
CA VAL A 125 -10.34 -5.07 -8.01
C VAL A 125 -11.22 -5.00 -9.26
N GLN A 126 -12.52 -5.27 -9.14
CA GLN A 126 -13.43 -5.35 -10.29
C GLN A 126 -14.02 -4.00 -10.70
N HIS A 127 -14.36 -3.17 -9.71
CA HIS A 127 -15.19 -1.99 -9.90
C HIS A 127 -14.47 -0.71 -9.50
N HIS A 128 -13.21 -0.79 -9.08
CA HIS A 128 -12.37 0.36 -8.71
C HIS A 128 -13.05 1.25 -7.68
N ARG A 129 -13.73 0.65 -6.70
CA ARG A 129 -14.42 1.37 -5.63
C ARG A 129 -14.47 0.58 -4.33
N VAL A 130 -14.60 1.30 -3.23
CA VAL A 130 -14.77 0.73 -1.89
C VAL A 130 -15.86 1.49 -1.14
N ARG A 131 -16.62 0.78 -0.32
CA ARG A 131 -17.65 1.40 0.51
C ARG A 131 -17.01 1.95 1.78
N SER A 132 -17.18 3.24 2.03
CA SER A 132 -16.71 3.89 3.24
C SER A 132 -17.55 3.50 4.47
N ILE A 133 -17.03 3.77 5.66
CA ILE A 133 -17.74 3.51 6.93
C ILE A 133 -19.02 4.35 7.09
N THR A 134 -19.18 5.42 6.32
CA THR A 134 -20.37 6.28 6.28
C THR A 134 -21.35 5.87 5.15
N GLY A 135 -20.96 4.92 4.31
CA GLY A 135 -21.81 4.26 3.33
C GLY A 135 -21.62 4.72 1.88
N GLU A 136 -20.90 5.81 1.64
CA GLU A 136 -20.56 6.34 0.31
C GLU A 136 -19.53 5.45 -0.41
N TRP A 137 -19.54 5.50 -1.73
CA TRP A 137 -18.53 4.85 -2.58
C TRP A 137 -17.34 5.79 -2.80
N ALA A 138 -16.15 5.35 -2.43
CA ALA A 138 -14.88 6.00 -2.75
C ALA A 138 -14.23 5.30 -3.94
N HIS A 139 -13.67 6.05 -4.88
CA HIS A 139 -12.92 5.49 -6.01
C HIS A 139 -11.52 5.06 -5.56
N VAL A 140 -11.09 3.86 -5.93
CA VAL A 140 -9.76 3.33 -5.62
C VAL A 140 -9.21 2.53 -6.80
N ILE A 141 -7.90 2.61 -7.02
CA ILE A 141 -7.18 1.76 -7.98
C ILE A 141 -6.43 0.69 -7.19
N ALA A 142 -6.68 -0.57 -7.52
CA ALA A 142 -6.16 -1.72 -6.80
C ALA A 142 -5.11 -2.46 -7.66
N ASP A 143 -3.90 -1.89 -7.77
CA ASP A 143 -2.79 -2.57 -8.45
C ASP A 143 -2.20 -3.70 -7.59
N THR A 144 -2.30 -3.57 -6.27
CA THR A 144 -1.87 -4.58 -5.31
C THR A 144 -2.77 -4.58 -4.08
N VAL A 145 -2.97 -5.76 -3.48
CA VAL A 145 -3.80 -5.94 -2.29
C VAL A 145 -2.91 -6.32 -1.11
N CYS A 146 -2.92 -5.51 -0.05
CA CYS A 146 -2.23 -5.84 1.18
C CYS A 146 -3.01 -6.92 1.95
N LEU A 147 -2.28 -7.97 2.35
CA LEU A 147 -2.75 -9.00 3.26
C LEU A 147 -1.91 -8.95 4.54
N HIS A 148 -2.56 -8.85 5.69
CA HIS A 148 -1.87 -8.97 6.99
C HIS A 148 -1.67 -10.46 7.32
N GLY A 149 -0.46 -10.84 7.70
CA GLY A 149 -0.08 -12.23 7.98
C GLY A 149 -0.23 -12.64 9.45
N ASP A 150 -0.63 -11.72 10.32
CA ASP A 150 -0.46 -11.86 11.77
C ASP A 150 -1.64 -12.57 12.47
N GLY A 151 -2.73 -12.84 11.74
CA GLY A 151 -3.92 -13.52 12.28
C GLY A 151 -3.91 -15.03 12.03
N GLU A 152 -4.53 -15.80 12.94
CA GLU A 152 -4.64 -17.27 12.83
C GLU A 152 -5.22 -17.74 11.48
N HIS A 153 -6.09 -16.92 10.88
CA HIS A 153 -6.76 -17.23 9.61
C HIS A 153 -6.13 -16.54 8.38
N ALA A 154 -4.99 -15.85 8.52
CA ALA A 154 -4.40 -15.07 7.43
C ALA A 154 -4.07 -15.92 6.19
N LEU A 155 -3.56 -17.15 6.40
CA LEU A 155 -3.22 -18.06 5.30
C LEU A 155 -4.47 -18.56 4.56
N ASP A 156 -5.53 -18.89 5.29
CA ASP A 156 -6.77 -19.38 4.70
C ASP A 156 -7.48 -18.26 3.93
N PHE A 157 -7.47 -17.04 4.46
CA PHE A 157 -7.93 -15.86 3.75
C PHE A 157 -7.15 -15.63 2.44
N ALA A 158 -5.81 -15.69 2.49
CA ALA A 158 -4.97 -15.53 1.29
C ALA A 158 -5.27 -16.59 0.22
N ARG A 159 -5.48 -17.85 0.62
CA ARG A 159 -5.87 -18.95 -0.29
C ARG A 159 -7.25 -18.69 -0.91
N ARG A 160 -8.23 -18.29 -0.11
CA ARG A 160 -9.59 -17.96 -0.57
C ARG A 160 -9.58 -16.80 -1.56
N LEU A 161 -8.83 -15.74 -1.26
CA LEU A 161 -8.67 -14.59 -2.15
C LEU A 161 -8.08 -15.02 -3.50
N ARG A 162 -6.99 -15.80 -3.48
CA ARG A 162 -6.35 -16.29 -4.70
C ARG A 162 -7.28 -17.20 -5.52
N ALA A 163 -8.04 -18.07 -4.87
CA ALA A 163 -9.01 -18.94 -5.55
C ALA A 163 -10.14 -18.12 -6.20
N ALA A 164 -10.64 -17.08 -5.50
CA ALA A 164 -11.63 -16.16 -6.04
C ALA A 164 -11.10 -15.39 -7.26
N PHE A 165 -9.80 -15.09 -7.30
CA PHE A 165 -9.14 -14.54 -8.49
C PHE A 165 -9.02 -15.55 -9.64
N ALA A 166 -8.55 -16.77 -9.38
CA ALA A 166 -8.35 -17.79 -10.41
C ALA A 166 -9.67 -18.23 -11.09
N GLY A 167 -10.77 -18.32 -10.33
CA GLY A 167 -12.07 -18.72 -10.86
C GLY A 167 -12.73 -17.71 -11.79
N ARG A 168 -12.18 -16.49 -11.90
CA ARG A 168 -12.78 -15.36 -12.61
C ARG A 168 -11.75 -14.65 -13.50
N GLN A 169 -10.98 -15.40 -14.30
CA GLN A 169 -10.05 -14.92 -15.36
C GLN A 169 -9.66 -13.42 -15.26
N TYR A 170 -9.00 -13.01 -14.18
CA TYR A 170 -8.48 -11.65 -14.09
C TYR A 170 -7.13 -11.62 -14.80
N SER A 171 -7.05 -10.91 -15.91
CA SER A 171 -5.79 -10.55 -16.56
C SER A 171 -5.09 -9.53 -15.68
N GLY A 172 -3.93 -9.91 -15.13
CA GLY A 172 -3.01 -9.00 -14.43
C GLY A 172 -2.30 -8.02 -15.36
#